data_AF-A0A9N9RKD9-F1
#
_entry.id   AF-A0A9N9RKD9-F1
#
_cell.length_a   1.000
_cell.length_b   1.000
_cell.length_c   1.000
_cell.angle_alpha   90.00
_cell.angle_beta   90.00
_cell.angle_gamma   90.00
#
_symmetry.space_group_name_H-M   'P 1'
#
loop_
_entity.id
_entity.type
_entity.pdbx_description
1 polymer ?
#
loop_
_entity_poly.entity_id
_entity_poly.type
_entity_poly.pdbx_seq_one_letter_code
_entity_poly.pdbx_strand_id
1 'polypeptide(L)'
;MKLITGLLVFAFALGAYSQQETVLTVQDELGLTHRFFETLMGLNRGQLSSYIYRVTRAVLDSHMETYEFIFVNGAEAREEINSLQPQNPGQEACINQWRNRFELQKQRFGQRLARCLGNVHNYLSTWNTVVNGLHGNGQSQASQVQNIGFNLFARTTVYDGPEDFAALMKFDLRDSIFRILGVVDQVEEFISNISINIGDIEFDFVRCDKELEDAVMREIQLEVDGARACVGAGGPTDPLPTN
;
A
#
# COMPACT_ATOMS: atom_id res chain seq x y z
N MET A 1 4.50 21.91 13.27
CA MET A 1 4.95 22.71 14.44
C MET A 1 4.11 23.97 14.76
N LYS A 2 3.58 24.74 13.79
CA LYS A 2 2.75 25.94 14.08
C LYS A 2 1.31 25.66 14.58
N LEU A 3 0.75 24.48 14.30
CA LEU A 3 -0.60 24.08 14.76
C LEU A 3 -0.64 23.73 16.26
N ILE A 4 0.45 23.19 16.80
CA ILE A 4 0.55 22.74 18.21
C ILE A 4 0.56 23.94 19.18
N THR A 5 1.09 25.08 18.76
CA THR A 5 1.22 26.28 19.61
C THR A 5 -0.11 27.03 19.81
N GLY A 6 -1.06 26.93 18.87
CA GLY A 6 -2.40 27.49 19.03
C GLY A 6 -3.29 26.68 19.98
N LEU A 7 -3.06 25.36 20.04
CA LEU A 7 -3.80 24.38 20.85
C LEU A 7 -3.60 24.56 22.36
N LEU A 8 -2.41 25.00 22.78
CA LEU A 8 -2.08 25.23 24.18
C LEU A 8 -2.64 26.53 24.75
N VAL A 9 -3.12 27.46 23.92
CA VAL A 9 -3.62 28.76 24.41
C VAL A 9 -5.12 28.72 24.71
N PHE A 10 -5.90 27.86 24.03
CA PHE A 10 -7.35 27.81 24.21
C PHE A 10 -7.82 27.04 25.46
N ALA A 11 -7.07 26.04 25.93
CA ALA A 11 -7.44 25.26 27.12
C ALA A 11 -7.38 26.04 28.46
N PHE A 12 -6.95 27.31 28.47
CA PHE A 12 -6.52 28.00 29.69
C PHE A 12 -7.35 29.22 30.11
N ALA A 13 -8.38 29.64 29.38
CA ALA A 13 -9.19 30.81 29.73
C ALA A 13 -10.55 30.43 30.35
N LEU A 14 -10.55 29.90 31.58
CA LEU A 14 -11.76 29.83 32.41
C LEU A 14 -11.57 30.73 33.62
N GLY A 15 -11.99 31.99 33.51
CA GLY A 15 -12.18 32.87 34.66
C GLY A 15 -13.61 32.74 35.18
N ALA A 16 -13.82 32.94 36.48
CA ALA A 16 -15.08 32.89 37.24
C ALA A 16 -16.38 32.94 36.42
N TYR A 17 -16.84 31.77 35.95
CA TYR A 17 -18.12 31.59 35.25
C TYR A 17 -19.19 31.05 36.20
N SER A 18 -20.46 31.35 35.90
CA SER A 18 -21.58 30.72 36.61
C SER A 18 -21.62 29.20 36.35
N GLN A 19 -22.19 28.41 37.24
CA GLN A 19 -22.16 26.93 37.17
C GLN A 19 -22.68 26.38 35.82
N GLN A 20 -23.71 27.02 35.27
CA GLN A 20 -24.30 26.66 33.97
C GLN A 20 -23.42 27.08 32.78
N GLU A 21 -22.72 28.20 32.92
CA GLU A 21 -21.81 28.74 31.92
C GLU A 21 -20.50 27.94 31.86
N THR A 22 -20.02 27.41 32.99
CA THR A 22 -18.91 26.45 33.03
C THR A 22 -19.26 25.16 32.29
N VAL A 23 -20.47 24.62 32.47
CA VAL A 23 -20.92 23.40 31.78
C VAL A 23 -21.08 23.61 30.27
N LEU A 24 -21.66 24.74 29.85
CA LEU A 24 -21.82 25.06 28.43
C LEU A 24 -20.47 25.30 27.73
N THR A 25 -19.57 26.04 28.36
CA THR A 25 -18.22 26.29 27.84
C THR A 25 -17.45 24.97 27.66
N VAL A 26 -17.57 24.08 28.64
CA VAL A 26 -17.03 22.72 28.59
C VAL A 26 -17.55 21.91 27.40
N GLN A 27 -18.86 21.97 27.14
CA GLN A 27 -19.47 21.23 26.04
C GLN A 27 -19.00 21.77 24.68
N ASP A 28 -18.85 23.09 24.57
CA ASP A 28 -18.31 23.73 23.37
C ASP A 28 -16.84 23.32 23.12
N GLU A 29 -16.00 23.30 24.15
CA GLU A 29 -14.60 22.85 24.06
C GLU A 29 -14.47 21.38 23.65
N LEU A 30 -15.30 20.49 24.21
CA LEU A 30 -15.36 19.08 23.82
C LEU A 30 -15.83 18.92 22.36
N GLY A 31 -16.83 19.70 21.94
CA GLY A 31 -17.35 19.69 20.57
C GLY A 31 -16.35 20.25 19.55
N LEU A 32 -15.57 21.27 19.91
CA LEU A 32 -14.49 21.78 19.08
C LEU A 32 -13.35 20.78 18.95
N THR A 33 -12.92 20.17 20.07
CA THR A 33 -11.87 19.14 20.10
C THR A 33 -12.27 17.94 19.23
N HIS A 34 -13.52 17.50 19.32
CA HIS A 34 -14.05 16.42 18.50
C HIS A 34 -14.05 16.76 17.00
N ARG A 35 -14.57 17.94 16.60
CA ARG A 35 -14.59 18.37 15.20
C ARG A 35 -13.18 18.55 14.60
N PHE A 36 -12.26 19.08 15.40
CA PHE A 36 -10.85 19.18 15.02
C PHE A 36 -10.27 17.80 14.72
N PHE A 37 -10.51 16.84 15.60
CA PHE A 37 -10.08 15.46 15.41
C PHE A 37 -10.63 14.84 14.12
N GLU A 38 -11.94 14.94 13.89
CA GLU A 38 -12.58 14.38 12.69
C GLU A 38 -12.00 14.98 11.40
N THR A 39 -11.76 16.29 11.40
CA THR A 39 -11.17 17.00 10.25
C THR A 39 -9.77 16.48 9.95
N LEU A 40 -8.94 16.33 10.98
CA LEU A 40 -7.56 15.88 10.82
C LEU A 40 -7.50 14.43 10.31
N MET A 41 -8.32 13.55 10.85
CA MET A 41 -8.45 12.18 10.33
C MET A 41 -8.93 12.14 8.88
N GLY A 42 -9.88 13.01 8.51
CA GLY A 42 -10.37 13.14 7.15
C GLY A 42 -9.28 13.54 6.15
N LEU A 43 -8.46 14.54 6.50
CA LEU A 43 -7.34 14.99 5.66
C LEU A 43 -6.28 13.90 5.47
N ASN A 44 -5.89 13.25 6.56
CA ASN A 44 -4.90 12.17 6.53
C ASN A 44 -5.39 10.97 5.72
N ARG A 45 -6.65 10.59 5.87
CA ARG A 45 -7.29 9.54 5.05
C ARG A 45 -7.23 9.89 3.57
N GLY A 46 -7.49 11.15 3.20
CA GLY A 46 -7.43 11.60 1.82
C GLY A 46 -6.02 11.50 1.22
N GLN A 47 -5.00 11.92 1.96
CA GLN A 47 -3.61 11.81 1.54
C GLN A 47 -3.19 10.36 1.35
N LEU A 48 -3.44 9.50 2.33
CA LEU A 48 -3.11 8.08 2.28
C LEU A 48 -3.80 7.35 1.12
N SER A 49 -5.08 7.65 0.91
CA SER A 49 -5.85 7.10 -0.21
C SER A 49 -5.26 7.53 -1.56
N SER A 50 -4.77 8.77 -1.68
CA SER A 50 -4.09 9.26 -2.88
C SER A 50 -2.78 8.51 -3.14
N TYR A 51 -1.97 8.26 -2.11
CA TYR A 51 -0.73 7.48 -2.24
C TYR A 51 -1.01 6.05 -2.69
N ILE A 52 -1.93 5.35 -2.03
CA ILE A 52 -2.31 3.99 -2.41
C ILE A 52 -2.78 3.95 -3.88
N TYR A 53 -3.61 4.92 -4.29
CA TYR A 53 -4.09 4.99 -5.66
C TYR A 53 -2.95 5.18 -6.68
N ARG A 54 -2.01 6.10 -6.42
CA ARG A 54 -0.87 6.37 -7.31
C ARG A 54 0.01 5.13 -7.49
N VAL A 55 0.38 4.50 -6.39
CA VAL A 55 1.24 3.30 -6.40
C VAL A 55 0.53 2.13 -7.08
N THR A 56 -0.75 1.90 -6.74
CA THR A 56 -1.54 0.84 -7.36
C THR A 56 -1.63 1.03 -8.88
N ARG A 57 -1.81 2.27 -9.33
CA ARG A 57 -1.86 2.59 -10.76
C ARG A 57 -0.51 2.33 -11.44
N ALA A 58 0.60 2.81 -10.88
CA ALA A 58 1.92 2.58 -11.44
C ALA A 58 2.25 1.08 -11.59
N VAL A 59 1.87 0.28 -10.58
CA VAL A 59 2.05 -1.18 -10.59
C VAL A 59 1.19 -1.84 -11.65
N LEU A 60 -0.10 -1.49 -11.74
CA LEU A 60 -0.99 -2.08 -12.73
C LEU A 60 -0.57 -1.70 -14.15
N ASP A 61 -0.18 -0.45 -14.38
CA ASP A 61 0.29 0.02 -15.68
C ASP A 61 1.55 -0.78 -16.11
N SER A 62 2.57 -0.88 -15.23
CA SER A 62 3.76 -1.71 -15.49
C SER A 62 3.41 -3.17 -15.75
N HIS A 63 2.53 -3.76 -14.93
CA HIS A 63 2.16 -5.17 -15.06
C HIS A 63 1.46 -5.46 -16.40
N MET A 64 0.58 -4.56 -16.84
CA MET A 64 -0.11 -4.67 -18.12
C MET A 64 0.84 -4.48 -19.30
N GLU A 65 1.79 -3.55 -19.21
CA GLU A 65 2.85 -3.38 -20.22
C GLU A 65 3.71 -4.64 -20.34
N THR A 66 4.15 -5.22 -19.21
CA THR A 66 4.94 -6.46 -19.22
C THR A 66 4.12 -7.66 -19.69
N TYR A 67 2.83 -7.73 -19.35
CA TYR A 67 1.93 -8.75 -19.90
C TYR A 67 1.88 -8.67 -21.43
N GLU A 68 1.65 -7.48 -21.98
CA GLU A 68 1.61 -7.25 -23.42
C GLU A 68 2.95 -7.60 -24.06
N PHE A 69 4.06 -7.19 -23.46
CA PHE A 69 5.41 -7.52 -23.91
C PHE A 69 5.63 -9.04 -24.01
N ILE A 70 5.29 -9.79 -22.96
CA ILE A 70 5.43 -11.26 -22.93
C ILE A 70 4.51 -11.89 -24.00
N PHE A 71 3.29 -11.37 -24.15
CA PHE A 71 2.32 -11.89 -25.11
C PHE A 71 2.81 -11.71 -26.56
N VAL A 72 3.24 -10.51 -26.92
CA VAL A 72 3.71 -10.17 -28.28
C VAL A 72 4.96 -10.96 -28.62
N ASN A 73 6.03 -10.84 -27.82
CA ASN A 73 7.29 -11.55 -28.10
C ASN A 73 7.10 -13.08 -28.04
N GLY A 74 6.24 -13.57 -27.15
CA GLY A 74 5.89 -14.99 -27.09
C GLY A 74 5.15 -15.48 -28.34
N ALA A 75 4.28 -14.66 -28.93
CA ALA A 75 3.59 -14.99 -30.17
C ALA A 75 4.55 -14.99 -31.37
N GLU A 76 5.40 -13.98 -31.48
CA GLU A 76 6.42 -13.87 -32.54
C GLU A 76 7.38 -15.06 -32.51
N ALA A 77 7.91 -15.42 -31.34
CA ALA A 77 8.79 -16.57 -31.18
C ALA A 77 8.11 -17.90 -31.56
N ARG A 78 6.83 -18.05 -31.21
CA ARG A 78 6.04 -19.23 -31.61
C ARG A 78 5.88 -19.31 -33.12
N GLU A 79 5.53 -18.19 -33.75
CA GLU A 79 5.41 -18.10 -35.21
C GLU A 79 6.73 -18.46 -35.87
N GLU A 80 7.84 -17.96 -35.33
CA GLU A 80 9.17 -18.27 -35.83
C GLU A 80 9.50 -19.77 -35.76
N ILE A 81 9.32 -20.40 -34.58
CA ILE A 81 9.51 -21.84 -34.41
C ILE A 81 8.59 -22.65 -35.35
N ASN A 82 7.36 -22.17 -35.60
CA ASN A 82 6.42 -22.81 -36.50
C ASN A 82 6.79 -22.65 -37.97
N SER A 83 7.49 -21.58 -38.34
CA SER A 83 7.95 -21.31 -39.71
C SER A 83 9.11 -22.21 -40.16
N LEU A 84 9.79 -22.88 -39.22
CA LEU A 84 10.91 -23.77 -39.51
C LEU A 84 10.44 -24.99 -40.32
N GLN A 85 11.11 -25.22 -41.45
CA GLN A 85 10.81 -26.31 -42.37
C GLN A 85 11.77 -27.49 -42.16
N PRO A 86 11.32 -28.60 -41.54
CA PRO A 86 12.15 -29.81 -41.42
C PRO A 86 12.35 -30.47 -42.79
N GLN A 87 13.57 -30.96 -43.05
CA GLN A 87 13.92 -31.69 -44.28
C GLN A 87 13.87 -33.21 -44.10
N ASN A 88 13.82 -33.71 -42.86
CA ASN A 88 13.74 -35.12 -42.53
C ASN A 88 13.00 -35.37 -41.19
N PRO A 89 12.56 -36.61 -40.91
CA PRO A 89 11.80 -36.92 -39.70
C PRO A 89 12.53 -36.63 -38.38
N GLY A 90 13.87 -36.68 -38.37
CA GLY A 90 14.66 -36.34 -37.18
C GLY A 90 14.61 -34.86 -36.84
N GLN A 91 14.69 -34.00 -37.86
CA GLN A 91 14.52 -32.55 -37.69
C GLN A 91 13.09 -32.20 -37.26
N GLU A 92 12.08 -32.87 -37.82
CA GLU A 92 10.69 -32.68 -37.42
C GLU A 92 10.46 -33.02 -35.94
N ALA A 93 10.99 -34.16 -35.47
CA ALA A 93 10.94 -34.55 -34.07
C ALA A 93 11.63 -33.53 -33.14
N CYS A 94 12.81 -33.03 -33.55
CA CYS A 94 13.57 -32.01 -32.83
C CYS A 94 12.78 -30.69 -32.71
N ILE A 95 12.24 -30.16 -33.81
CA ILE A 95 11.44 -28.93 -33.80
C ILE A 95 10.19 -29.11 -32.94
N ASN A 96 9.51 -30.26 -33.02
CA ASN A 96 8.33 -30.54 -32.21
C ASN A 96 8.65 -30.58 -30.70
N GLN A 97 9.85 -31.04 -30.30
CA GLN A 97 10.30 -30.96 -28.92
C GLN A 97 10.39 -29.50 -28.44
N TRP A 98 10.98 -28.61 -29.26
CA TRP A 98 11.07 -27.18 -28.95
C TRP A 98 9.69 -26.50 -28.93
N ARG A 99 8.77 -26.85 -29.84
CA ARG A 99 7.38 -26.36 -29.81
C ARG A 99 6.69 -26.72 -28.49
N ASN A 100 6.80 -27.97 -28.06
CA ASN A 100 6.19 -28.43 -26.81
C ASN A 100 6.82 -27.74 -25.59
N ARG A 101 8.15 -27.59 -25.59
CA ARG A 101 8.89 -26.88 -24.55
C ARG A 101 8.47 -25.40 -24.48
N PHE A 102 8.33 -24.74 -25.61
CA PHE A 102 7.93 -23.33 -25.69
C PHE A 102 6.52 -23.09 -25.14
N GLU A 103 5.56 -24.00 -25.39
CA GLU A 103 4.23 -23.90 -24.78
C GLU A 103 4.27 -23.99 -23.25
N LEU A 104 5.17 -24.79 -22.68
CA LEU A 104 5.40 -24.81 -21.23
C LEU A 104 6.07 -23.52 -20.74
N GLN A 105 6.99 -22.95 -21.52
CA GLN A 105 7.65 -21.69 -21.16
C GLN A 105 6.67 -20.52 -21.10
N LYS A 106 5.73 -20.42 -22.03
CA LYS A 106 4.65 -19.42 -21.97
C LYS A 106 3.88 -19.46 -20.66
N GLN A 107 3.55 -20.66 -20.17
CA GLN A 107 2.88 -20.81 -18.87
C GLN A 107 3.78 -20.34 -17.72
N ARG A 108 5.08 -20.65 -17.76
CA ARG A 108 6.06 -20.22 -16.75
C ARG A 108 6.23 -18.69 -16.72
N PHE A 109 6.22 -18.02 -17.88
CA PHE A 109 6.23 -16.56 -17.94
C PHE A 109 5.02 -15.97 -17.23
N GLY A 110 3.82 -16.48 -17.52
CA GLY A 110 2.58 -16.03 -16.86
C GLY A 110 2.60 -16.26 -15.34
N GLN A 111 3.11 -17.41 -14.88
CA GLN A 111 3.26 -17.70 -13.44
C GLN A 111 4.25 -16.76 -12.74
N ARG A 112 5.37 -16.41 -13.40
CA ARG A 112 6.35 -15.46 -12.88
C ARG A 112 5.77 -14.06 -12.80
N LEU A 113 5.06 -13.63 -13.83
CA LEU A 113 4.37 -12.34 -13.85
C LEU A 113 3.32 -12.24 -12.72
N ALA A 114 2.50 -13.28 -12.53
CA ALA A 114 1.54 -13.34 -11.43
C ALA A 114 2.21 -13.27 -10.05
N ARG A 115 3.42 -13.84 -9.91
CA ARG A 115 4.21 -13.75 -8.67
C ARG A 115 4.69 -12.33 -8.40
N CYS A 116 5.09 -11.57 -9.42
CA CYS A 116 5.44 -10.16 -9.27
C CYS A 116 4.26 -9.36 -8.69
N LEU A 117 3.06 -9.51 -9.27
CA LEU A 117 1.85 -8.84 -8.76
C LEU A 117 1.49 -9.29 -7.34
N GLY A 118 1.62 -10.58 -7.03
CA GLY A 118 1.35 -11.11 -5.68
C GLY A 118 2.24 -10.51 -4.60
N ASN A 119 3.53 -10.27 -4.89
CA ASN A 119 4.46 -9.63 -3.96
C ASN A 119 4.04 -8.19 -3.65
N VAL A 120 3.63 -7.44 -4.67
CA VAL A 120 3.16 -6.06 -4.50
C VAL A 120 1.83 -6.00 -3.74
N HIS A 121 0.91 -6.93 -4.04
CA HIS A 121 -0.37 -7.02 -3.33
C HIS A 121 -0.18 -7.22 -1.81
N ASN A 122 0.74 -8.10 -1.40
CA ASN A 122 1.02 -8.33 0.02
C ASN A 122 1.52 -7.06 0.72
N TYR A 123 2.33 -6.26 0.03
CA TYR A 123 2.84 -5.01 0.56
C TYR A 123 1.75 -3.94 0.69
N LEU A 124 0.93 -3.75 -0.36
CA LEU A 124 -0.21 -2.83 -0.33
C LEU A 124 -1.27 -3.23 0.71
N SER A 125 -1.49 -4.53 0.90
CA SER A 125 -2.39 -5.05 1.95
C SER A 125 -1.89 -4.71 3.36
N THR A 126 -0.57 -4.74 3.56
CA THR A 126 0.06 -4.31 4.82
C THR A 126 -0.18 -2.82 5.08
N TRP A 127 -0.02 -1.98 4.05
CA TRP A 127 -0.36 -0.55 4.15
C TRP A 127 -1.83 -0.33 4.50
N ASN A 128 -2.74 -1.03 3.81
CA ASN A 128 -4.15 -0.93 4.11
C ASN A 128 -4.47 -1.33 5.57
N THR A 129 -3.77 -2.34 6.10
CA THR A 129 -3.91 -2.77 7.51
C THR A 129 -3.44 -1.69 8.48
N VAL A 130 -2.27 -1.09 8.25
CA VAL A 130 -1.74 0.02 9.06
C VAL A 130 -2.70 1.21 9.03
N VAL A 131 -3.17 1.62 7.85
CA VAL A 131 -4.10 2.73 7.69
C VAL A 131 -5.41 2.47 8.44
N ASN A 132 -5.99 1.28 8.32
CA ASN A 132 -7.21 0.92 9.04
C ASN A 132 -6.99 0.86 10.56
N GLY A 133 -5.83 0.41 11.03
CA GLY A 133 -5.45 0.44 12.44
C GLY A 133 -5.35 1.86 13.00
N LEU A 134 -4.67 2.75 12.29
CA LEU A 134 -4.55 4.16 12.65
C LEU A 134 -5.92 4.86 12.67
N HIS A 135 -6.78 4.59 11.68
CA HIS A 135 -8.14 5.10 11.66
C HIS A 135 -8.99 4.58 12.82
N GLY A 136 -8.95 3.27 13.10
CA GLY A 136 -9.70 2.66 14.19
C GLY A 136 -9.26 3.21 15.56
N ASN A 137 -7.95 3.35 15.78
CA ASN A 137 -7.42 3.96 17.00
C ASN A 137 -7.89 5.41 17.12
N GLY A 138 -7.71 6.20 16.06
CA GLY A 138 -8.19 7.58 16.02
C GLY A 138 -9.68 7.68 16.39
N GLN A 139 -10.55 6.93 15.72
CA GLN A 139 -11.99 6.96 16.01
C GLN A 139 -12.30 6.60 17.47
N SER A 140 -11.59 5.61 18.03
CA SER A 140 -11.71 5.26 19.45
C SER A 140 -11.33 6.43 20.37
N GLN A 141 -10.24 7.15 20.09
CA GLN A 141 -9.85 8.32 20.87
C GLN A 141 -10.85 9.48 20.72
N ALA A 142 -11.41 9.68 19.52
CA ALA A 142 -12.45 10.68 19.26
C ALA A 142 -13.70 10.44 20.11
N SER A 143 -14.13 9.18 20.20
CA SER A 143 -15.26 8.78 21.04
C SER A 143 -14.93 8.92 22.53
N GLN A 144 -13.67 8.75 22.94
CA GLN A 144 -13.27 9.04 24.33
C GLN A 144 -13.46 10.51 24.69
N VAL A 145 -13.21 11.46 23.77
CA VAL A 145 -13.48 12.90 24.00
C VAL A 145 -14.95 13.12 24.35
N GLN A 146 -15.88 12.50 23.61
CA GLN A 146 -17.31 12.58 23.91
C GLN A 146 -17.65 11.94 25.27
N ASN A 147 -16.96 10.86 25.63
CA ASN A 147 -17.20 10.13 26.88
C ASN A 147 -16.57 10.80 28.12
N ILE A 148 -15.57 11.68 27.97
CA ILE A 148 -14.95 12.40 29.10
C ILE A 148 -16.00 13.22 29.84
N GLY A 149 -16.79 14.02 29.12
CA GLY A 149 -17.83 14.85 29.73
C GLY A 149 -18.82 14.00 30.54
N PHE A 150 -19.33 12.93 29.93
CA PHE A 150 -20.30 12.02 30.59
C PHE A 150 -19.70 11.31 31.82
N ASN A 151 -18.48 10.78 31.71
CA ASN A 151 -17.80 10.11 32.82
C ASN A 151 -17.47 11.06 33.97
N LEU A 152 -17.09 12.31 33.68
CA LEU A 152 -16.85 13.31 34.71
C LEU A 152 -18.14 13.62 35.46
N PHE A 153 -19.24 13.87 34.74
CA PHE A 153 -20.56 14.09 35.36
C PHE A 153 -21.01 12.90 36.22
N ALA A 154 -20.74 11.66 35.78
CA ALA A 154 -21.13 10.45 36.52
C ALA A 154 -20.28 10.18 37.77
N ARG A 155 -19.01 10.61 37.79
CA ARG A 155 -18.06 10.37 38.91
C ARG A 155 -18.05 11.47 39.96
N THR A 156 -18.61 12.64 39.65
CA THR A 156 -18.66 13.76 40.58
C THR A 156 -19.82 13.54 41.55
N THR A 157 -19.57 12.85 42.67
CA THR A 157 -20.59 12.51 43.69
C THR A 157 -20.72 13.54 44.81
N VAL A 158 -19.70 14.38 45.00
CA VAL A 158 -19.69 15.55 45.89
C VAL A 158 -19.07 16.69 45.09
N TYR A 159 -19.83 17.76 44.85
CA TYR A 159 -19.41 18.90 44.05
C TYR A 159 -19.04 20.06 44.98
N ASP A 160 -17.73 20.28 45.18
CA ASP A 160 -17.21 21.32 46.09
C ASP A 160 -17.00 22.69 45.40
N GLY A 161 -17.33 22.80 44.10
CA GLY A 161 -17.37 24.08 43.37
C GLY A 161 -17.05 23.97 41.88
N PRO A 162 -17.27 25.05 41.11
CA PRO A 162 -17.02 25.11 39.67
C PRO A 162 -15.55 24.98 39.26
N GLU A 163 -14.61 25.28 40.18
CA GLU A 163 -13.17 25.23 39.89
C GLU A 163 -12.63 23.78 39.84
N ASP A 164 -13.05 22.91 40.75
CA ASP A 164 -12.59 21.50 40.80
C ASP A 164 -13.10 20.69 39.61
N PHE A 165 -14.36 20.92 39.21
CA PHE A 165 -14.94 20.29 38.02
C PHE A 165 -14.21 20.71 36.74
N ALA A 166 -13.90 22.01 36.61
CA ALA A 166 -13.15 22.52 35.47
C ALA A 166 -11.70 22.00 35.47
N ALA A 167 -11.07 21.84 36.63
CA ALA A 167 -9.71 21.31 36.76
C ALA A 167 -9.63 19.82 36.39
N LEU A 168 -10.55 18.99 36.90
CA LEU A 168 -10.63 17.56 36.55
C LEU A 168 -10.89 17.36 35.06
N MET A 169 -11.77 18.18 34.48
CA MET A 169 -12.05 18.11 33.06
C MET A 169 -10.85 18.51 32.21
N LYS A 170 -10.15 19.57 32.58
CA LYS A 170 -8.91 19.98 31.90
C LYS A 170 -7.86 18.88 31.93
N PHE A 171 -7.75 18.15 33.04
CA PHE A 171 -6.83 17.03 33.15
C PHE A 171 -7.19 15.89 32.20
N ASP A 172 -8.43 15.41 32.24
CA ASP A 172 -8.89 14.30 31.39
C ASP A 172 -8.89 14.67 29.89
N LEU A 173 -9.33 15.90 29.56
CA LEU A 173 -9.28 16.41 28.19
C LEU A 173 -7.84 16.52 27.68
N ARG A 174 -6.90 16.94 28.53
CA ARG A 174 -5.47 17.03 28.17
C ARG A 174 -4.87 15.66 27.88
N ASP A 175 -5.20 14.64 28.68
CA ASP A 175 -4.75 13.26 28.41
C ASP A 175 -5.29 12.76 27.06
N SER A 176 -6.58 12.96 26.78
CA SER A 176 -7.16 12.60 25.48
C SER A 176 -6.55 13.37 24.32
N ILE A 177 -6.27 14.67 24.47
CA ILE A 177 -5.58 15.46 23.45
C ILE A 177 -4.19 14.89 23.17
N PHE A 178 -3.42 14.51 24.20
CA PHE A 178 -2.09 13.91 23.99
C PHE A 178 -2.15 12.57 23.27
N ARG A 179 -3.13 11.71 23.61
CA ARG A 179 -3.33 10.43 22.90
C ARG A 179 -3.69 10.65 21.44
N ILE A 180 -4.55 11.64 21.16
CA ILE A 180 -4.91 12.05 19.80
C ILE A 180 -3.68 12.55 19.04
N LEU A 181 -2.90 13.47 19.62
CA LEU A 181 -1.68 13.98 19.01
C LEU A 181 -0.69 12.86 18.71
N GLY A 182 -0.58 11.86 19.58
CA GLY A 182 0.24 10.67 19.31
C GLY A 182 -0.24 9.87 18.08
N VAL A 183 -1.55 9.77 17.85
CA VAL A 183 -2.10 9.15 16.62
C VAL A 183 -1.80 10.02 15.40
N VAL A 184 -1.89 11.34 15.52
CA VAL A 184 -1.51 12.28 14.45
C VAL A 184 -0.05 12.09 14.05
N ASP A 185 0.86 12.08 15.03
CA ASP A 185 2.29 11.93 14.81
C ASP A 185 2.59 10.59 14.11
N GLN A 186 1.94 9.50 14.51
CA GLN A 186 2.10 8.19 13.84
C GLN A 186 1.65 8.21 12.38
N VAL A 187 0.54 8.91 12.09
CA VAL A 187 0.04 9.06 10.73
C VAL A 187 0.97 9.93 9.89
N GLU A 188 1.43 11.06 10.44
CA GLU A 188 2.39 11.95 9.77
C GLU A 188 3.73 11.24 9.50
N GLU A 189 4.22 10.44 10.45
CA GLU A 189 5.43 9.64 10.27
C GLU A 189 5.25 8.60 9.16
N PHE A 190 4.12 7.89 9.14
CA PHE A 190 3.81 6.92 8.08
C PHE A 190 3.73 7.59 6.70
N ILE A 191 3.03 8.73 6.59
CA ILE A 191 2.94 9.50 5.35
C ILE A 191 4.31 10.02 4.93
N SER A 192 5.12 10.53 5.87
CA SER A 192 6.47 11.02 5.62
C SER A 192 7.34 9.91 5.02
N ASN A 193 7.34 8.73 5.65
CA ASN A 193 8.11 7.56 5.20
C ASN A 193 7.70 7.09 3.79
N ILE A 194 6.40 7.15 3.46
CA ILE A 194 5.92 6.87 2.11
C ILE A 194 6.33 7.97 1.14
N SER A 195 6.16 9.24 1.51
CA SER A 195 6.35 10.38 0.62
C SER A 195 7.80 10.58 0.19
N ILE A 196 8.75 10.39 1.11
CA ILE A 196 10.19 10.53 0.86
C ILE A 196 10.65 9.48 -0.14
N ASN A 197 10.06 8.29 -0.09
CA ASN A 197 10.49 7.14 -0.86
C ASN A 197 9.51 6.76 -1.96
N ILE A 198 8.55 7.62 -2.33
CA ILE A 198 7.47 7.20 -3.24
C ILE A 198 7.99 6.72 -4.60
N GLY A 199 9.03 7.40 -5.13
CA GLY A 199 9.69 7.00 -6.38
C GLY A 199 10.47 5.70 -6.24
N ASP A 200 11.12 5.48 -5.10
CA ASP A 200 11.85 4.23 -4.82
C ASP A 200 10.88 3.06 -4.62
N ILE A 201 9.73 3.31 -3.98
CA ILE A 201 8.66 2.33 -3.78
C ILE A 201 8.02 1.95 -5.11
N GLU A 202 7.71 2.94 -5.95
CA GLU A 202 7.21 2.71 -7.31
C GLU A 202 8.24 1.89 -8.11
N PHE A 203 9.52 2.29 -8.08
CA PHE A 203 10.61 1.57 -8.73
C PHE A 203 10.74 0.12 -8.25
N ASP A 204 10.75 -0.09 -6.93
CA ASP A 204 10.88 -1.43 -6.33
C ASP A 204 9.71 -2.34 -6.70
N PHE A 205 8.50 -1.80 -6.83
CA PHE A 205 7.33 -2.60 -7.20
C PHE A 205 7.28 -2.96 -8.67
N VAL A 206 7.76 -2.08 -9.57
CA VAL A 206 7.84 -2.39 -11.00
C VAL A 206 9.11 -3.15 -11.38
N ARG A 207 10.14 -3.18 -10.51
CA ARG A 207 11.41 -3.86 -10.77
C ARG A 207 11.22 -5.33 -11.15
N CYS A 208 10.34 -6.05 -10.46
CA CYS A 208 10.10 -7.46 -10.75
C CYS A 208 9.59 -7.67 -12.18
N ASP A 209 8.69 -6.81 -12.64
CA ASP A 209 8.13 -6.85 -14.00
C ASP A 209 9.23 -6.53 -15.04
N LYS A 210 10.07 -5.52 -14.79
CA LYS A 210 11.20 -5.17 -15.69
C LYS A 210 12.28 -6.23 -15.77
N GLU A 211 12.67 -6.82 -14.64
CA GLU A 211 13.60 -7.95 -14.62
C GLU A 211 13.01 -9.18 -15.35
N LEU A 212 11.68 -9.32 -15.33
CA LEU A 212 10.99 -10.38 -16.06
C LEU A 212 11.01 -10.15 -17.58
N GLU A 213 10.79 -8.93 -18.07
CA GLU A 213 10.92 -8.59 -19.50
C GLU A 213 12.29 -9.03 -20.05
N ASP A 214 13.37 -8.63 -19.37
CA ASP A 214 14.74 -8.98 -19.73
C ASP A 214 14.99 -10.50 -19.74
N ALA A 215 14.47 -11.20 -18.73
CA ALA A 215 14.61 -12.65 -18.64
C ALA A 215 13.83 -13.36 -19.75
N VAL A 216 12.60 -12.91 -20.03
CA VAL A 216 11.74 -13.47 -21.07
C VAL A 216 12.41 -13.34 -22.44
N MET A 217 13.03 -12.22 -22.77
CA MET A 217 13.74 -12.08 -24.05
C MET A 217 14.89 -13.06 -24.21
N ARG A 218 15.72 -13.22 -23.17
CA ARG A 218 16.82 -14.18 -23.20
C ARG A 218 16.30 -15.61 -23.34
N GLU A 219 15.26 -15.95 -22.59
CA GLU A 219 14.66 -17.28 -22.62
C GLU A 219 14.00 -17.56 -23.98
N ILE A 220 13.27 -16.60 -24.56
CA ILE A 220 12.72 -16.69 -25.91
C ILE A 220 13.82 -16.95 -26.94
N GLN A 221 14.90 -16.17 -26.90
CA GLN A 221 16.01 -16.31 -27.85
C GLN A 221 16.64 -17.71 -27.78
N LEU A 222 16.81 -18.26 -26.57
CA LEU A 222 17.32 -19.62 -26.38
C LEU A 222 16.40 -20.69 -26.99
N GLU A 223 15.07 -20.53 -26.86
CA GLU A 223 14.10 -21.49 -27.43
C GLU A 223 14.09 -21.41 -28.96
N VAL A 224 14.15 -20.20 -29.53
CA VAL A 224 14.21 -19.96 -30.98
C VAL A 224 15.51 -20.50 -31.57
N ASP A 225 16.66 -20.17 -30.99
CA ASP A 225 17.97 -20.64 -31.49
C ASP A 225 18.10 -22.16 -31.35
N GLY A 226 17.55 -22.74 -30.28
CA GLY A 226 17.45 -24.18 -30.11
C GLY A 226 16.64 -24.85 -31.22
N ALA A 227 15.50 -24.27 -31.58
CA ALA A 227 14.69 -24.76 -32.69
C ALA A 227 15.39 -24.58 -34.05
N ARG A 228 16.06 -23.45 -34.28
CA ARG A 228 16.88 -23.20 -35.49
C ARG A 228 18.03 -24.20 -35.62
N ALA A 229 18.66 -24.60 -34.52
CA ALA A 229 19.71 -25.63 -34.54
C ALA A 229 19.21 -27.01 -34.98
N CYS A 230 17.89 -27.27 -34.95
CA CYS A 230 17.34 -28.49 -35.54
C CYS A 230 17.42 -28.49 -37.08
N VAL A 231 17.44 -27.31 -37.72
CA VAL A 231 17.53 -27.17 -39.19
C VAL A 231 18.93 -26.76 -39.67
N GLY A 232 19.71 -26.07 -38.84
CA GLY A 232 21.09 -25.65 -39.11
C GLY A 232 22.11 -26.56 -38.44
N ALA A 233 22.92 -27.25 -39.26
CA ALA A 233 23.86 -28.33 -38.91
C ALA A 233 23.16 -29.68 -38.62
N GLY A 234 23.81 -30.78 -39.01
CA GLY A 234 23.35 -32.12 -38.68
C GLY A 234 22.99 -32.19 -37.19
N GLY A 235 21.76 -32.59 -36.90
CA GLY A 235 21.10 -32.37 -35.61
C GLY A 235 21.92 -32.77 -34.37
N PRO A 236 21.50 -32.29 -33.18
CA PRO A 236 22.24 -32.53 -31.94
C PRO A 236 22.40 -34.05 -31.72
N THR A 237 23.66 -34.52 -31.72
CA THR A 237 24.04 -35.88 -31.32
C THR A 237 24.14 -36.06 -29.82
N ASP A 238 24.03 -34.97 -29.05
CA ASP A 238 24.12 -35.02 -27.59
C ASP A 238 22.78 -34.64 -26.92
N PRO A 239 22.37 -35.38 -25.88
CA PRO A 239 21.22 -35.01 -25.07
C PRO A 239 21.52 -33.68 -24.37
N LEU A 240 20.63 -32.69 -24.54
CA LEU A 240 20.68 -31.44 -23.80
C LEU A 240 20.67 -31.70 -22.28
N PRO A 241 21.40 -30.90 -21.49
CA PRO A 241 21.48 -31.07 -20.05
C PRO A 241 20.11 -30.88 -19.41
N THR A 242 19.73 -31.86 -18.60
CA THR A 242 18.56 -31.83 -17.72
C THR A 242 18.79 -30.80 -16.61
N ASN A 243 17.98 -29.74 -16.60
CA ASN A 243 17.70 -28.96 -15.39
C ASN A 243 16.47 -29.52 -14.69
#